data_AF-A0A541BWG8-F1
#
_entry.id   AF-A0A541BWG8-F1
#
_cell.length_a   1.000
_cell.length_b   1.000
_cell.length_c   1.000
_cell.angle_alpha   90.00
_cell.angle_beta   90.00
_cell.angle_gamma   90.00
#
_symmetry.space_group_name_H-M   'P 1'
#
loop_
_entity.id
_entity.type
_entity.pdbx_description
1 polymer ?
#
loop_
_entity_poly.entity_id
_entity_poly.type
_entity_poly.pdbx_seq_one_letter_code
_entity_poly.pdbx_strand_id
1 'polypeptide(L)'
;MARRSPFRFALPLLALAGGVFAAWSIASQPGTPPRADPPTAPPRNPFPAAVAGLGEVEPASETIAIGTDLAGLVAAVHVRPGQHVPAGAALLSLDDRRLRALVAEAEAARIVARANRAEAEA
;
A
#
# COMPACT_ATOMS: atom_id res chain seq x y z
N MET A 1 -44.95 -22.05 -70.28
CA MET A 1 -45.24 -20.84 -69.47
C MET A 1 -44.21 -20.74 -68.34
N ALA A 2 -43.16 -19.92 -68.50
CA ALA A 2 -42.15 -19.71 -67.46
C ALA A 2 -42.34 -18.32 -66.86
N ARG A 3 -42.93 -18.27 -65.66
CA ARG A 3 -43.20 -17.04 -64.91
C ARG A 3 -41.86 -16.42 -64.50
N ARG A 4 -41.38 -15.40 -65.23
CA ARG A 4 -40.16 -14.66 -64.92
C ARG A 4 -40.35 -14.01 -63.55
N SER A 5 -39.69 -14.55 -62.52
CA SER A 5 -39.87 -14.02 -61.17
C SER A 5 -39.20 -12.64 -61.07
N PRO A 6 -39.84 -11.65 -60.42
CA PRO A 6 -39.26 -10.33 -60.20
C PRO A 6 -38.00 -10.37 -59.29
N PHE A 7 -37.68 -11.55 -58.75
CA PHE A 7 -36.56 -11.80 -57.85
C PHE A 7 -35.18 -11.73 -58.50
N ARG A 8 -35.07 -11.78 -59.84
CA ARG A 8 -33.78 -11.67 -60.55
C ARG A 8 -33.14 -10.30 -60.41
N PHE A 9 -33.94 -9.25 -60.26
CA PHE A 9 -33.47 -7.88 -60.06
C PHE A 9 -33.42 -7.48 -58.58
N ALA A 10 -34.08 -8.23 -57.70
CA ALA A 10 -34.09 -7.93 -56.26
C ALA A 10 -32.70 -8.03 -55.63
N LEU A 11 -31.92 -9.05 -55.99
CA LEU A 11 -30.57 -9.27 -55.45
C LEU A 11 -29.56 -8.15 -55.82
N PRO A 12 -29.40 -7.74 -57.10
CA PRO A 12 -28.49 -6.65 -57.43
C PRO A 12 -28.94 -5.29 -56.88
N LEU A 13 -30.25 -5.04 -56.75
CA LEU A 13 -30.77 -3.81 -56.15
C LEU A 13 -30.45 -3.75 -54.65
N LEU A 14 -30.58 -4.88 -53.95
CA LEU A 14 -30.20 -4.99 -52.54
C LEU A 14 -28.70 -4.80 -52.34
N ALA A 15 -27.87 -5.36 -53.23
CA ALA A 15 -26.43 -5.17 -53.20
C ALA A 15 -26.03 -3.69 -53.43
N LEU A 16 -26.67 -3.01 -54.38
CA LEU A 16 -26.49 -1.57 -54.63
C LEU A 16 -26.91 -0.75 -53.41
N ALA A 17 -28.09 -1.03 -52.84
CA ALA A 17 -28.56 -0.36 -51.64
C ALA A 17 -27.60 -0.55 -50.45
N GLY A 18 -27.09 -1.77 -50.27
CA GLY A 18 -26.09 -2.08 -49.24
C GLY A 18 -24.76 -1.35 -49.47
N GLY A 19 -24.29 -1.26 -50.72
CA GLY A 19 -23.07 -0.53 -51.07
C GLY A 19 -23.19 0.98 -50.84
N VAL A 20 -24.31 1.58 -51.25
CA VAL A 20 -24.62 2.99 -50.99
C VAL A 20 -24.72 3.25 -49.50
N PHE A 21 -25.39 2.38 -48.75
CA PHE A 21 -25.49 2.49 -47.30
C PHE A 21 -24.13 2.38 -46.61
N ALA A 22 -23.28 1.44 -47.03
CA ALA A 22 -21.93 1.28 -46.47
C ALA A 22 -21.06 2.51 -46.74
N ALA A 23 -21.08 3.04 -47.98
CA ALA A 23 -20.35 4.25 -48.34
C ALA A 23 -20.84 5.46 -47.54
N TRP A 24 -22.16 5.65 -47.44
CA TRP A 24 -22.75 6.71 -46.63
C TRP A 24 -22.40 6.57 -45.14
N SER A 25 -22.47 5.36 -44.60
CA SER A 25 -22.16 5.08 -43.20
C SER A 25 -20.70 5.38 -42.87
N ILE A 26 -19.75 5.04 -43.76
CA ILE A 26 -18.32 5.34 -43.56
C ILE A 26 -18.08 6.84 -43.66
N ALA A 27 -18.65 7.50 -44.66
CA ALA A 27 -18.50 8.95 -44.86
C ALA A 27 -19.17 9.78 -43.75
N SER A 28 -20.19 9.23 -43.09
CA SER A 28 -20.90 9.89 -41.99
C SER A 28 -20.25 9.65 -40.63
N GLN A 29 -19.18 8.86 -40.55
CA GLN A 29 -18.44 8.73 -39.30
C GLN A 29 -17.76 10.06 -38.97
N PRO A 30 -17.98 10.63 -37.77
CA PRO A 30 -17.21 11.77 -37.33
C PRO A 30 -15.74 11.38 -37.33
N GLY A 31 -14.89 12.24 -37.92
CA GLY A 31 -13.45 12.00 -37.98
C GLY A 31 -12.85 11.78 -36.59
N THR A 32 -11.65 11.19 -36.55
CA THR A 32 -10.91 10.97 -35.30
C THR A 32 -10.90 12.26 -34.49
N PRO A 33 -11.35 12.23 -33.22
CA PRO A 33 -11.34 13.43 -32.39
C PRO A 33 -9.91 13.99 -32.34
N PRO A 34 -9.75 15.32 -32.39
CA PRO A 34 -8.43 15.93 -32.33
C PRO A 34 -7.73 15.42 -31.08
N ARG A 35 -6.54 14.85 -31.26
CA ARG A 35 -5.72 14.38 -30.16
C ARG A 35 -5.43 15.58 -29.28
N ALA A 36 -6.01 15.60 -28.08
CA ALA A 36 -5.74 16.64 -27.12
C ALA A 36 -4.26 16.59 -26.75
N ASP A 37 -3.57 17.72 -26.90
CA ASP A 37 -2.21 17.84 -26.41
C ASP A 37 -2.20 17.75 -24.88
N PRO A 38 -1.22 17.06 -24.28
CA PRO A 38 -1.12 16.98 -22.83
C PRO A 38 -1.04 18.38 -22.20
N PRO A 39 -1.70 18.61 -21.04
CA PRO A 39 -1.69 19.92 -20.38
C PRO A 39 -0.30 20.36 -19.90
N THR A 40 0.63 19.42 -19.79
CA THR A 40 2.02 19.69 -19.38
C THR A 40 2.99 18.93 -20.26
N ALA A 41 4.11 19.58 -20.60
CA ALA A 41 5.19 18.92 -21.28
C ALA A 41 5.71 17.73 -20.45
N PRO A 42 6.04 16.59 -21.07
CA PRO A 42 6.60 15.46 -20.35
C PRO A 42 7.93 15.84 -19.71
N PRO A 43 8.24 15.32 -18.51
CA PRO A 43 9.52 15.54 -17.86
C PRO A 43 10.64 15.05 -18.79
N ARG A 44 11.64 15.90 -18.99
CA ARG A 44 12.84 15.60 -19.79
C ARG A 44 14.05 15.51 -18.88
N ASN A 45 14.98 14.64 -19.24
CA ASN A 45 16.25 14.56 -18.57
C ASN A 45 17.02 15.88 -18.76
N PRO A 46 17.40 16.60 -17.69
CA PRO A 46 18.09 17.89 -17.81
C PRO A 46 19.58 17.76 -18.18
N PHE A 47 20.13 16.54 -18.27
CA PHE A 47 21.55 16.30 -18.50
C PHE A 47 21.86 15.92 -19.97
N PRO A 48 22.95 16.44 -20.59
CA PRO A 48 23.32 16.13 -21.99
C PRO A 48 23.65 14.66 -22.26
N ALA A 49 24.16 13.97 -21.23
CA ALA A 49 24.42 12.54 -21.24
C ALA A 49 23.84 11.96 -19.95
N ALA A 50 23.17 10.83 -20.06
CA ALA A 50 22.56 10.16 -18.92
C ALA A 50 22.70 8.65 -19.03
N VAL A 51 22.94 8.02 -17.89
CA VAL A 51 22.93 6.58 -17.74
C VAL A 51 21.64 6.20 -17.05
N ALA A 52 20.83 5.38 -17.70
CA ALA A 52 19.68 4.77 -17.06
C ALA A 52 20.18 3.59 -16.21
N GLY A 53 19.96 3.68 -14.90
CA GLY A 53 20.22 2.59 -13.96
C GLY A 53 18.91 2.15 -13.33
N LEU A 54 18.71 0.83 -13.21
CA LEU A 54 17.71 0.28 -12.32
C LEU A 54 18.37 0.10 -10.95
N GLY A 55 17.65 0.45 -9.90
CA GLY A 55 18.11 0.32 -8.52
C GLY A 55 16.93 0.26 -7.57
N GLU A 56 17.18 -0.29 -6.39
CA GLU A 56 16.22 -0.37 -5.30
C GLU A 56 16.61 0.62 -4.20
N VAL A 57 15.60 1.20 -3.56
CA VAL A 57 15.80 2.10 -2.43
C VAL A 57 15.60 1.29 -1.16
N GLU A 58 16.69 1.07 -0.44
CA GLU A 58 16.68 0.43 0.86
C GLU A 58 16.86 1.46 1.97
N PRO A 59 16.35 1.21 3.19
CA PRO A 59 16.67 2.05 4.33
C PRO A 59 18.18 2.15 4.55
N ALA A 60 18.66 3.33 4.95
CA ALA A 60 20.09 3.53 5.25
C ALA A 60 20.56 2.68 6.45
N SER A 61 19.61 2.18 7.24
CA SER A 61 19.81 1.30 8.38
C SER A 61 19.08 -0.03 8.18
N GLU A 62 19.09 -0.88 9.19
CA GLU A 62 18.30 -2.11 9.19
C GLU A 62 16.80 -1.84 9.41
N THR A 63 15.97 -2.69 8.83
CA THR A 63 14.54 -2.78 9.18
C THR A 63 14.40 -3.67 10.42
N ILE A 64 14.09 -3.07 11.57
CA ILE A 64 14.02 -3.79 12.84
C ILE A 64 12.57 -4.12 13.17
N ALA A 65 12.25 -5.41 13.27
CA ALA A 65 10.99 -5.86 13.84
C ALA A 65 11.01 -5.71 15.36
N ILE A 66 10.04 -4.98 15.92
CA ILE A 66 9.93 -4.75 17.36
C ILE A 66 8.96 -5.76 17.96
N GLY A 67 9.36 -6.41 19.04
CA GLY A 67 8.55 -7.32 19.83
C GLY A 67 8.97 -7.31 21.30
N THR A 68 8.26 -8.08 22.13
CA THR A 68 8.63 -8.29 23.54
C THR A 68 9.09 -9.73 23.74
N ASP A 69 10.11 -9.90 24.58
CA ASP A 69 10.59 -11.19 25.08
C ASP A 69 9.66 -11.79 26.16
N LEU A 70 8.82 -10.96 26.76
CA LEU A 70 7.87 -11.35 27.79
C LEU A 70 6.46 -11.49 27.20
N ALA A 71 5.83 -12.63 27.46
CA ALA A 71 4.40 -12.79 27.19
C ALA A 71 3.59 -11.89 28.13
N GLY A 72 2.64 -11.13 27.59
CA GLY A 72 1.81 -10.23 28.40
C GLY A 72 0.76 -9.48 27.59
N LEU A 73 -0.13 -8.81 28.31
CA LEU A 73 -1.12 -7.90 27.71
C LEU A 73 -0.50 -6.52 27.52
N VAL A 74 -0.78 -5.88 26.38
CA VAL A 74 -0.39 -4.49 26.15
C VAL A 74 -1.27 -3.58 27.00
N ALA A 75 -0.66 -2.81 27.90
CA ALA A 75 -1.33 -1.81 28.72
C ALA A 75 -1.48 -0.47 27.98
N ALA A 76 -0.47 -0.08 27.21
CA ALA A 76 -0.47 1.17 26.45
C ALA A 76 0.47 1.11 25.23
N VAL A 77 0.11 1.86 24.18
CA VAL A 77 0.97 2.14 23.01
C VAL A 77 1.29 3.63 23.00
N HIS A 78 2.57 3.98 22.95
CA HIS A 78 3.05 5.36 23.14
C HIS A 78 3.41 6.07 21.84
N VAL A 79 3.24 5.40 20.69
CA VAL A 79 3.67 5.88 19.37
C VAL A 79 2.56 5.75 18.33
N ARG A 80 2.71 6.48 17.23
CA ARG A 80 1.80 6.42 16.07
C ARG A 80 2.55 5.95 14.81
N PRO A 81 1.86 5.32 13.84
CA PRO A 81 2.47 4.99 12.56
C PRO A 81 3.09 6.22 11.88
N GLY A 82 4.32 6.07 11.37
CA GLY A 82 5.10 7.15 10.72
C GLY A 82 5.76 8.13 11.70
N GLN A 83 5.56 7.99 13.00
CA GLN A 83 6.24 8.83 14.00
C GLN A 83 7.73 8.49 14.07
N HIS A 84 8.58 9.50 14.01
CA HIS A 84 10.01 9.37 14.27
C HIS A 84 10.25 9.32 15.78
N VAL A 85 11.06 8.36 16.23
CA VAL A 85 11.35 8.14 17.65
C VAL A 85 12.86 8.05 17.89
N PRO A 86 13.40 8.66 18.95
CA PRO A 86 14.79 8.50 19.30
C PRO A 86 15.04 7.13 19.95
N ALA A 87 16.30 6.70 19.95
CA ALA A 87 16.72 5.47 20.62
C ALA A 87 16.38 5.52 22.13
N GLY A 88 15.86 4.40 22.66
CA GLY A 88 15.46 4.29 24.07
C GLY A 88 14.08 4.84 24.40
N ALA A 89 13.36 5.45 23.45
CA ALA A 89 11.98 5.86 23.68
C ALA A 89 11.07 4.64 23.91
N ALA A 90 10.20 4.72 24.92
CA ALA A 90 9.19 3.70 25.16
C ALA A 90 8.19 3.66 24.01
N LEU A 91 8.05 2.50 23.36
CA LEU A 91 7.13 2.31 22.24
C LEU A 91 5.77 1.78 22.70
N LEU A 92 5.79 0.87 23.67
CA LEU A 92 4.61 0.28 24.31
C LEU A 92 4.94 -0.07 25.76
N SER A 93 3.91 -0.34 26.56
CA SER A 93 4.04 -0.90 27.91
C SER A 93 3.16 -2.13 28.06
N LEU A 94 3.69 -3.15 28.74
CA LEU A 94 2.94 -4.34 29.13
C LEU A 94 2.29 -4.14 30.50
N ASP A 95 1.22 -4.90 30.77
CA ASP A 95 0.61 -4.97 32.09
C ASP A 95 1.58 -5.63 33.08
N ASP A 96 2.06 -4.84 34.03
CA ASP A 96 3.09 -5.21 35.00
C ASP A 96 2.54 -5.36 36.42
N ARG A 97 1.21 -5.34 36.62
CA ARG A 97 0.60 -5.35 37.97
C ARG A 97 1.07 -6.52 38.82
N ARG A 98 1.16 -7.72 38.22
CA ARG A 98 1.66 -8.92 38.91
C ARG A 98 3.14 -8.79 39.28
N LEU A 99 3.97 -8.25 38.37
CA LEU A 99 5.40 -8.05 38.62
C LEU A 99 5.62 -7.03 39.74
N ARG A 100 4.85 -5.94 39.77
CA ARG A 100 4.89 -4.95 40.85
C ARG A 100 4.54 -5.56 42.21
N ALA A 101 3.51 -6.41 42.26
CA ALA A 101 3.15 -7.11 43.50
C ALA A 101 4.28 -8.03 44.00
N LEU A 102 4.93 -8.78 43.10
CA LEU A 102 6.06 -9.65 43.43
C LEU A 102 7.27 -8.85 43.95
N VAL A 103 7.55 -7.69 43.34
CA VAL A 103 8.62 -6.80 43.81
C VAL A 103 8.32 -6.31 45.23
N ALA A 104 7.09 -5.86 45.49
CA ALA A 104 6.69 -5.39 46.82
C ALA A 104 6.79 -6.49 47.90
N GLU A 105 6.41 -7.73 47.57
CA GLU A 105 6.56 -8.88 48.45
C GLU A 105 8.04 -9.17 48.76
N ALA A 106 8.90 -9.20 47.72
CA ALA A 106 10.32 -9.44 47.87
C ALA A 106 11.02 -8.34 48.69
N GLU A 107 10.61 -7.07 48.51
CA GLU A 107 11.12 -5.95 49.29
C GLU A 107 10.75 -6.07 50.78
N ALA A 108 9.50 -6.45 51.09
CA ALA A 108 9.07 -6.70 52.46
C ALA A 108 9.87 -7.84 53.12
N ALA A 109 10.04 -8.96 52.41
CA ALA A 109 10.85 -10.09 52.89
C ALA A 109 12.32 -9.67 53.15
N ARG A 110 12.89 -8.84 52.28
CA ARG A 110 14.25 -8.30 52.44
C ARG A 110 14.38 -7.42 53.68
N ILE A 111 13.36 -6.62 54.02
CA ILE A 111 13.35 -5.80 55.23
C ILE A 111 13.37 -6.68 56.48
N VAL A 112 12.49 -7.69 56.53
CA VAL A 112 12.43 -8.64 57.66
C VAL A 112 13.75 -9.39 57.83
N ALA A 113 14.32 -9.91 56.74
CA ALA A 113 15.59 -10.63 56.80
C ALA A 113 16.75 -9.75 57.31
N ARG A 114 16.76 -8.46 56.97
CA ARG A 114 17.75 -7.51 57.47
C ARG A 114 17.60 -7.22 58.96
N ALA A 115 16.36 -7.09 59.44
CA ALA A 115 16.09 -6.90 60.87
C ALA A 115 16.58 -8.12 61.67
N ASN A 116 16.21 -9.33 61.25
CA ASN A 116 16.64 -10.57 61.91
C ASN A 116 18.16 -10.72 61.94
N ARG A 117 18.84 -10.33 60.85
CA ARG A 117 20.30 -10.36 60.80
C ARG A 117 20.93 -9.37 61.78
N ALA A 118 20.39 -8.15 61.87
CA ALA A 118 20.89 -7.16 62.81
C ALA A 118 20.68 -7.60 64.27
N GLU A 119 19.56 -8.27 64.58
CA GLU A 119 19.31 -8.86 65.90
C GLU A 119 20.28 -10.00 66.23
N ALA A 120 20.66 -10.81 65.24
CA ALA A 120 21.61 -11.92 65.44
C ALA A 120 23.07 -11.47 65.55
N GLU A 121 23.42 -10.29 65.03
CA GLU A 121 24.76 -9.70 65.09
C GLU A 121 24.99 -8.82 66.34
N ALA A 122 23.93 -8.53 67.11
CA ALA A 122 23.95 -7.77 68.37
C ALA A 122 24.22 -8.68 69.59
#